data_AF-A0A7S2QXX8-F1
#
_entry.id   AF-A0A7S2QXX8-F1
#
_cell.length_a   1.000
_cell.length_b   1.000
_cell.length_c   1.000
_cell.angle_alpha   90.00
_cell.angle_beta   90.00
_cell.angle_gamma   90.00
#
_symmetry.space_group_name_H-M   'P 1'
#
loop_
_entity.id
_entity.type
_entity.pdbx_description
1 polymer ?
#
loop_
_entity_poly.entity_id
_entity_poly.type
_entity_poly.pdbx_seq_one_letter_code
_entity_poly.pdbx_strand_id
1 'polypeptide(L)'
;FKYIIDTDLTAQNCAIYLLRRLSKKRNVRTRELLLGMQNVAAHLGCSLPENPLSIATLAELARMTPTQLLKEILPLSMRSLIRRAIERKTSKGEDLSILEEYATLLNMPLDQLIADYSYQAIAELINPRSREPFTEQESDALKLFLQKYSKMDLLTLISSQKIHIMRALITRAGADTSDDIVGSAATMMTVFKALADAAQSGVSEVSDFFRPHFTRMEMQLYDKNGDTLSHKRYIRSLTIMVWMIGKHLPQFAPKVMAHLAHALNDPELRRTALESWRILVQVLSQRPQHLQRAAGQIVVAMLPYLDPNTQKDDKHGSDKVSNSRAIEDASRAAAVIDELVLRKSDVMRGM
;
A
#
# COMPACT_ATOMS: atom_id res chain seq x y z
N PHE A 1 -27.48 41.49 -20.75
CA PHE A 1 -26.69 40.87 -19.68
C PHE A 1 -27.53 39.84 -18.92
N LYS A 2 -27.90 38.73 -19.58
CA LYS A 2 -28.64 37.61 -18.97
C LYS A 2 -27.63 36.49 -18.72
N TYR A 3 -27.29 36.30 -17.44
CA TYR A 3 -26.68 35.12 -16.82
C TYR A 3 -25.81 34.23 -17.72
N ILE A 4 -24.55 34.63 -17.91
CA ILE A 4 -23.44 33.75 -18.29
C ILE A 4 -22.77 33.33 -16.97
N ILE A 5 -23.44 32.46 -16.21
CA ILE A 5 -22.74 31.66 -15.21
C ILE A 5 -22.91 30.24 -15.71
N ASP A 6 -21.87 29.74 -16.36
CA ASP A 6 -21.79 28.35 -16.76
C ASP A 6 -21.84 27.52 -15.46
N THR A 7 -23.00 26.91 -15.21
CA THR A 7 -23.31 26.22 -13.95
C THR A 7 -22.35 25.05 -13.73
N ASP A 8 -21.86 24.47 -14.81
CA ASP A 8 -20.89 23.37 -14.81
C ASP A 8 -19.49 23.86 -14.39
N LEU A 9 -19.05 25.01 -14.92
CA LEU A 9 -17.78 25.63 -14.55
C LEU A 9 -17.77 26.09 -13.08
N THR A 10 -18.91 26.58 -12.59
CA THR A 10 -19.05 26.99 -11.18
C THR A 10 -19.01 25.77 -10.26
N ALA A 11 -19.72 24.70 -10.61
CA ALA A 11 -19.69 23.44 -9.87
C ALA A 11 -18.28 22.82 -9.85
N GLN A 12 -17.58 22.82 -10.99
CA GLN A 12 -16.20 22.36 -11.10
C GLN A 12 -15.25 23.16 -10.20
N ASN A 13 -15.32 24.49 -10.24
CA ASN A 13 -14.51 25.36 -9.39
C ASN A 13 -14.80 25.16 -7.90
N CYS A 14 -16.07 24.99 -7.53
CA CYS A 14 -16.46 24.62 -6.16
C CYS A 14 -15.87 23.26 -5.75
N ALA A 15 -15.94 22.24 -6.61
CA ALA A 15 -15.38 20.93 -6.33
C ALA A 15 -13.86 20.98 -6.13
N ILE A 16 -13.14 21.72 -6.99
CA ILE A 16 -11.70 21.96 -6.86
C ILE A 16 -11.37 22.65 -5.53
N TYR A 17 -12.12 23.70 -5.18
CA TYR A 17 -11.94 24.42 -3.93
C TYR A 17 -12.16 23.52 -2.71
N LEU A 18 -13.25 22.73 -2.71
CA LEU A 18 -13.57 21.80 -1.64
C LEU A 18 -12.50 20.71 -1.49
N LEU A 19 -11.99 20.17 -2.60
CA LEU A 19 -10.92 19.16 -2.58
C LEU A 19 -9.62 19.73 -1.98
N ARG A 20 -9.22 20.94 -2.39
CA ARG A 20 -8.06 21.63 -1.80
C ARG A 20 -8.25 21.93 -0.32
N ARG A 21 -9.45 22.36 0.08
CA ARG A 21 -9.79 22.62 1.49
C ARG A 21 -9.78 21.33 2.31
N LEU A 22 -10.28 20.23 1.76
CA LEU A 22 -10.26 18.91 2.41
C LEU A 22 -8.82 18.40 2.58
N SER A 23 -8.00 18.52 1.54
CA SER A 23 -6.57 18.22 1.56
C SER A 23 -5.86 18.97 2.69
N LYS A 24 -6.07 20.29 2.77
CA LYS A 24 -5.51 21.14 3.84
C LYS A 24 -6.03 20.75 5.23
N LYS A 25 -7.34 20.50 5.36
CA LYS A 25 -7.98 20.14 6.64
C LYS A 25 -7.45 18.80 7.17
N ARG A 26 -7.22 17.83 6.29
CA ARG A 26 -6.72 16.49 6.66
C ARG A 26 -5.20 16.40 6.70
N ASN A 27 -4.48 17.44 6.29
CA ASN A 27 -3.03 17.41 6.08
C ASN A 27 -2.58 16.25 5.16
N VAL A 28 -3.33 16.04 4.08
CA VAL A 28 -3.11 14.96 3.09
C VAL A 28 -3.07 15.57 1.70
N ARG A 29 -2.16 15.11 0.84
CA ARG A 29 -2.03 15.58 -0.55
C ARG A 29 -3.29 15.25 -1.36
N THR A 30 -3.64 16.12 -2.29
CA THR A 30 -4.79 15.88 -3.18
C THR A 30 -4.67 14.55 -3.95
N ARG A 31 -3.46 14.16 -4.35
CA ARG A 31 -3.17 12.87 -4.97
C ARG A 31 -3.68 11.69 -4.12
N GLU A 32 -3.43 11.71 -2.82
CA GLU A 32 -3.85 10.62 -1.91
C GLU A 32 -5.37 10.58 -1.73
N LEU A 33 -6.05 11.72 -1.83
CA LEU A 33 -7.52 11.76 -1.82
C LEU A 33 -8.12 11.17 -3.11
N LEU A 34 -7.45 11.35 -4.24
CA LEU A 34 -7.90 10.86 -5.55
C LEU A 34 -7.57 9.39 -5.76
N LEU A 35 -6.32 8.99 -5.48
CA LEU A 35 -5.78 7.68 -5.82
C LEU A 35 -5.66 6.74 -4.62
N GLY A 36 -5.55 7.30 -3.41
CA GLY A 36 -5.39 6.53 -2.17
C GLY A 36 -6.71 5.98 -1.59
N MET A 37 -7.84 6.31 -2.21
CA MET A 37 -9.17 5.77 -1.91
C MET A 37 -9.65 4.93 -3.11
N GLN A 38 -9.66 3.61 -2.94
CA GLN A 38 -9.91 2.67 -4.03
C GLN A 38 -11.23 2.93 -4.78
N ASN A 39 -12.33 3.16 -4.06
CA ASN A 39 -13.63 3.40 -4.70
C ASN A 39 -13.66 4.71 -5.49
N VAL A 40 -12.96 5.74 -5.00
CA VAL A 40 -12.85 7.04 -5.70
C VAL A 40 -12.02 6.85 -6.97
N ALA A 41 -10.85 6.22 -6.86
CA ALA A 41 -9.98 5.95 -7.99
C ALA A 41 -10.67 5.07 -9.05
N ALA A 42 -11.39 4.03 -8.62
CA ALA A 42 -12.13 3.15 -9.52
C ALA A 42 -13.24 3.90 -10.27
N HIS A 43 -14.00 4.75 -9.57
CA HIS A 43 -15.06 5.55 -10.19
C HIS A 43 -14.48 6.58 -11.18
N LEU A 44 -13.45 7.32 -10.76
CA LEU A 44 -12.76 8.28 -11.63
C LEU A 44 -12.18 7.59 -12.87
N GLY A 45 -11.51 6.44 -12.71
CA GLY A 45 -10.94 5.71 -13.83
C GLY A 45 -11.98 5.18 -14.82
N CYS A 46 -13.21 4.90 -14.39
CA CYS A 46 -14.29 4.52 -15.30
C CYS A 46 -14.88 5.67 -16.12
N SER A 47 -14.60 6.93 -15.76
CA SER A 47 -15.22 8.12 -16.37
C SER A 47 -14.21 9.05 -17.06
N LEU A 48 -12.92 8.96 -16.71
CA LEU A 48 -11.89 9.86 -17.22
C LEU A 48 -11.65 9.78 -18.73
N PRO A 49 -11.63 8.60 -19.38
CA PRO A 49 -11.40 8.51 -20.83
C PRO A 49 -12.41 9.30 -21.66
N GLU A 50 -13.66 9.32 -21.20
CA GLU A 50 -14.77 10.06 -21.83
C GLU A 50 -14.67 11.59 -21.59
N ASN A 51 -13.80 12.06 -20.68
CA ASN A 51 -13.73 13.45 -20.21
C ASN A 51 -12.30 14.05 -20.23
N PRO A 52 -11.76 14.43 -21.40
CA PRO A 52 -10.38 14.93 -21.55
C PRO A 52 -10.01 16.14 -20.69
N LEU A 53 -10.95 17.09 -20.52
CA LEU A 53 -10.73 18.29 -19.69
C LEU A 53 -10.52 17.92 -18.22
N SER A 54 -11.27 16.94 -17.71
CA SER A 54 -11.13 16.46 -16.33
C SER A 54 -9.78 15.79 -16.08
N ILE A 55 -9.20 15.12 -17.09
CA ILE A 55 -7.85 14.54 -16.97
C ILE A 55 -6.83 15.64 -16.67
N ALA A 56 -6.85 16.74 -17.43
CA ALA A 56 -5.92 17.85 -17.24
C ALA A 56 -6.07 18.50 -15.85
N THR A 57 -7.31 18.76 -15.43
CA THR A 57 -7.59 19.36 -14.12
C THR A 57 -7.15 18.46 -12.96
N LEU A 58 -7.47 17.17 -13.00
CA LEU A 58 -7.08 16.23 -11.94
C LEU A 58 -5.57 16.00 -11.90
N ALA A 59 -4.91 15.98 -13.05
CA ALA A 59 -3.46 15.83 -13.14
C ALA A 59 -2.75 17.04 -12.50
N GLU A 60 -3.22 18.26 -12.79
CA GLU A 60 -2.73 19.48 -12.14
C GLU A 60 -2.92 19.43 -10.62
N LEU A 61 -4.11 19.05 -10.16
CA LEU A 61 -4.43 18.93 -8.73
C LEU A 61 -3.57 17.88 -8.02
N ALA A 62 -3.27 16.78 -8.69
CA ALA A 62 -2.40 15.72 -8.19
C ALA A 62 -0.90 16.01 -8.40
N ARG A 63 -0.55 17.15 -9.03
CA ARG A 63 0.81 17.58 -9.36
C ARG A 63 1.59 16.55 -10.20
N MET A 64 0.95 16.03 -11.23
CA MET A 64 1.51 15.05 -12.16
C MET A 64 1.09 15.35 -13.60
N THR A 65 1.69 14.67 -14.56
CA THR A 65 1.27 14.80 -15.96
C THR A 65 -0.04 14.03 -16.21
N PRO A 66 -0.86 14.42 -17.20
CA PRO A 66 -2.05 13.66 -17.62
C PRO A 66 -1.77 12.17 -17.84
N THR A 67 -0.67 11.84 -18.51
CA THR A 67 -0.25 10.46 -18.77
C THR A 67 0.10 9.72 -17.47
N GLN A 68 0.76 10.38 -16.51
CA GLN A 68 1.04 9.78 -15.19
C GLN A 68 -0.25 9.48 -14.43
N LEU A 69 -1.21 10.41 -14.43
CA LEU A 69 -2.51 10.19 -13.79
C LEU A 69 -3.22 8.96 -14.38
N LEU A 70 -3.27 8.85 -15.71
CA LEU A 70 -3.90 7.72 -16.39
C LEU A 70 -3.22 6.40 -16.03
N LYS A 71 -1.87 6.35 -16.04
CA LYS A 71 -1.11 5.16 -15.67
C LYS A 71 -1.26 4.74 -14.20
N GLU A 72 -1.48 5.70 -13.30
CA GLU A 72 -1.71 5.40 -11.89
C GLU A 72 -3.16 4.98 -11.59
N ILE A 73 -4.14 5.57 -12.29
CA ILE A 73 -5.56 5.31 -12.02
C ILE A 73 -6.10 4.07 -12.73
N LEU A 74 -5.62 3.79 -13.96
CA LEU A 74 -6.03 2.64 -14.75
C LEU A 74 -5.96 1.30 -13.99
N PRO A 75 -4.85 0.95 -13.30
CA PRO A 75 -4.79 -0.30 -12.55
C PRO A 75 -5.78 -0.29 -11.38
N LEU A 76 -6.03 0.86 -10.73
CA LEU A 76 -7.00 0.98 -9.63
C LEU A 76 -8.45 0.79 -10.10
N SER A 77 -8.76 1.10 -11.36
CA SER A 77 -10.09 0.96 -11.95
C SER A 77 -10.28 -0.33 -12.75
N MET A 78 -9.22 -1.11 -12.99
CA MET A 78 -9.25 -2.23 -13.94
C MET A 78 -10.31 -3.28 -13.62
N ARG A 79 -10.53 -3.59 -12.34
CA ARG A 79 -11.62 -4.49 -11.92
C ARG A 79 -12.99 -3.97 -12.38
N SER A 80 -13.28 -2.70 -12.11
CA SER A 80 -14.55 -2.08 -12.46
C SER A 80 -14.73 -1.92 -13.97
N LEU A 81 -13.64 -1.61 -14.68
CA LEU A 81 -13.63 -1.53 -16.14
C LEU A 81 -13.95 -2.89 -16.78
N ILE A 82 -13.28 -3.97 -16.33
CA ILE A 82 -13.54 -5.31 -16.85
C ILE A 82 -14.97 -5.77 -16.51
N ARG A 83 -15.43 -5.52 -15.28
CA ARG A 83 -16.82 -5.81 -14.89
C ARG A 83 -17.81 -5.09 -15.81
N ARG A 84 -17.63 -3.78 -16.03
CA ARG A 84 -18.47 -2.98 -16.93
C ARG A 84 -18.45 -3.53 -18.35
N ALA A 85 -17.29 -3.94 -18.86
CA ALA A 85 -17.15 -4.53 -20.20
C ALA A 85 -17.90 -5.87 -20.35
N ILE A 86 -17.84 -6.72 -19.31
CA ILE A 86 -18.53 -8.02 -19.27
C ILE A 86 -20.05 -7.86 -19.12
N GLU A 87 -20.51 -6.90 -18.31
CA GLU A 87 -21.94 -6.68 -18.06
C GLU A 87 -22.64 -6.00 -19.24
N ARG A 88 -21.98 -5.06 -19.91
CA ARG A 88 -22.53 -4.30 -21.04
C ARG A 88 -22.37 -5.03 -22.37
N LYS A 89 -22.62 -6.34 -22.42
CA LYS A 89 -22.50 -7.11 -23.68
C LYS A 89 -23.30 -6.45 -24.79
N THR A 90 -22.61 -6.20 -25.90
CA THR A 90 -23.18 -5.75 -27.16
C THR A 90 -23.47 -6.95 -28.05
N SER A 91 -24.11 -6.71 -29.21
CA SER A 91 -24.30 -7.74 -30.24
C SER A 91 -22.98 -8.32 -30.79
N LYS A 92 -21.84 -7.66 -30.52
CA LYS A 92 -20.49 -8.08 -30.96
C LYS A 92 -19.65 -8.73 -29.85
N GLY A 93 -20.20 -8.88 -28.64
CA GLY A 93 -19.48 -9.39 -27.47
C GLY A 93 -19.36 -8.36 -26.35
N GLU A 94 -18.30 -8.45 -25.55
CA GLU A 94 -18.00 -7.53 -24.44
C GLU A 94 -17.78 -6.08 -24.94
N ASP A 95 -18.21 -5.08 -24.15
CA ASP A 95 -18.05 -3.66 -24.48
C ASP A 95 -16.68 -3.14 -24.03
N LEU A 96 -15.77 -2.99 -24.99
CA LEU A 96 -14.39 -2.57 -24.75
C LEU A 96 -14.16 -1.07 -24.96
N SER A 97 -15.20 -0.29 -25.26
CA SER A 97 -15.09 1.13 -25.67
C SER A 97 -14.14 1.94 -24.79
N ILE A 98 -14.32 1.90 -23.46
CA ILE A 98 -13.50 2.66 -22.51
C ILE A 98 -12.06 2.13 -22.43
N LEU A 99 -11.88 0.81 -22.55
CA LEU A 99 -10.54 0.22 -22.55
C LEU A 99 -9.78 0.57 -23.83
N GLU A 100 -10.48 0.66 -24.97
CA GLU A 100 -9.95 1.14 -26.25
C GLU A 100 -9.61 2.64 -26.21
N GLU A 101 -10.43 3.45 -25.53
CA GLU A 101 -10.11 4.86 -25.28
C GLU A 101 -8.85 5.00 -24.43
N TYR A 102 -8.72 4.20 -23.35
CA TYR A 102 -7.49 4.16 -22.57
C TYR A 102 -6.26 3.74 -23.41
N ALA A 103 -6.42 2.75 -24.29
CA ALA A 103 -5.37 2.30 -25.19
C ALA A 103 -4.92 3.43 -26.12
N THR A 104 -5.88 4.19 -26.65
CA THR A 104 -5.65 5.37 -27.50
C THR A 104 -4.93 6.48 -26.74
N LEU A 105 -5.42 6.85 -25.54
CA LEU A 105 -4.84 7.91 -24.71
C LEU A 105 -3.42 7.59 -24.24
N LEU A 106 -3.10 6.31 -24.03
CA LEU A 106 -1.78 5.84 -23.61
C LEU A 106 -0.88 5.44 -24.79
N ASN A 107 -1.39 5.53 -26.03
CA ASN A 107 -0.74 5.09 -27.26
C ASN A 107 -0.14 3.67 -27.13
N MET A 108 -1.00 2.72 -26.75
CA MET A 108 -0.63 1.32 -26.58
C MET A 108 -1.73 0.40 -27.11
N PRO A 109 -1.39 -0.80 -27.61
CA PRO A 109 -2.42 -1.73 -28.07
C PRO A 109 -3.19 -2.32 -26.87
N LEU A 110 -4.46 -2.69 -27.10
CA LEU A 110 -5.36 -3.15 -26.05
C LEU A 110 -4.84 -4.40 -25.32
N ASP A 111 -4.23 -5.33 -26.05
CA ASP A 111 -3.65 -6.54 -25.47
C ASP A 111 -2.52 -6.23 -24.49
N GLN A 112 -1.61 -5.34 -24.88
CA GLN A 112 -0.58 -4.85 -23.98
C GLN A 112 -1.18 -4.08 -22.80
N LEU A 113 -2.24 -3.29 -23.00
CA LEU A 113 -2.89 -2.55 -21.91
C LEU A 113 -3.43 -3.49 -20.83
N ILE A 114 -4.16 -4.52 -21.25
CA ILE A 114 -4.67 -5.55 -20.33
C ILE A 114 -3.50 -6.31 -19.70
N ALA A 115 -2.48 -6.66 -20.48
CA ALA A 115 -1.31 -7.40 -20.02
C ALA A 115 -0.39 -6.61 -19.06
N ASP A 116 -0.42 -5.28 -19.08
CA ASP A 116 0.47 -4.42 -18.27
C ASP A 116 -0.22 -3.78 -17.06
N TYR A 117 -1.55 -3.61 -17.08
CA TYR A 117 -2.29 -2.85 -16.04
C TYR A 117 -3.32 -3.66 -15.24
N SER A 118 -3.53 -4.95 -15.55
CA SER A 118 -4.48 -5.81 -14.81
C SER A 118 -4.02 -6.28 -13.43
N TYR A 119 -2.82 -5.94 -13.00
CA TYR A 119 -2.20 -6.49 -11.79
C TYR A 119 -3.00 -6.24 -10.50
N GLN A 120 -3.78 -5.17 -10.39
CA GLN A 120 -4.64 -4.95 -9.22
C GLN A 120 -5.91 -5.79 -9.24
N ALA A 121 -6.52 -5.97 -10.42
CA ALA A 121 -7.66 -6.87 -10.56
C ALA A 121 -7.23 -8.31 -10.24
N ILE A 122 -6.05 -8.72 -10.71
CA ILE A 122 -5.43 -10.00 -10.36
C ILE A 122 -5.12 -10.09 -8.86
N ALA A 123 -4.57 -9.03 -8.26
CA ALA A 123 -4.33 -8.99 -6.81
C ALA A 123 -5.63 -9.18 -5.99
N GLU A 124 -6.76 -8.66 -6.47
CA GLU A 124 -8.07 -8.88 -5.85
C GLU A 124 -8.60 -10.30 -6.07
N LEU A 125 -8.37 -10.87 -7.24
CA LEU A 125 -8.75 -12.25 -7.55
C LEU A 125 -8.04 -13.26 -6.64
N ILE A 126 -6.76 -13.02 -6.34
CA ILE A 126 -5.94 -13.92 -5.51
C ILE A 126 -6.16 -13.67 -4.01
N ASN A 127 -6.69 -12.51 -3.60
CA ASN A 127 -6.87 -12.17 -2.20
C ASN A 127 -8.27 -12.57 -1.69
N PRO A 128 -8.42 -13.64 -0.90
CA PRO A 128 -9.71 -14.14 -0.43
C PRO A 128 -10.39 -13.21 0.60
N ARG A 129 -9.70 -12.17 1.09
CA ARG A 129 -10.22 -11.20 2.05
C ARG A 129 -10.33 -9.79 1.46
N SER A 130 -10.53 -9.67 0.14
CA SER A 130 -10.93 -8.37 -0.40
C SER A 130 -12.26 -7.94 0.25
N ARG A 131 -12.45 -6.61 0.43
CA ARG A 131 -13.70 -6.07 1.02
C ARG A 131 -14.94 -6.44 0.20
N GLU A 132 -14.74 -6.78 -1.06
CA GLU A 132 -15.75 -7.26 -2.00
C GLU A 132 -15.17 -8.49 -2.71
N PRO A 133 -15.31 -9.69 -2.11
CA PRO A 133 -14.84 -10.92 -2.74
C PRO A 133 -15.58 -11.15 -4.05
N PHE A 134 -14.89 -11.72 -5.03
CA PHE A 134 -15.53 -12.17 -6.26
C PHE A 134 -16.44 -13.36 -5.93
N THR A 135 -17.64 -13.37 -6.51
CA THR A 135 -18.37 -14.63 -6.67
C THR A 135 -17.59 -15.56 -7.60
N GLU A 136 -17.80 -16.87 -7.52
CA GLU A 136 -17.13 -17.84 -8.41
C GLU A 136 -17.36 -17.49 -9.88
N GLN A 137 -18.59 -17.12 -10.24
CA GLN A 137 -18.97 -16.70 -11.60
C GLN A 137 -18.21 -15.45 -12.06
N GLU A 138 -18.10 -14.42 -11.21
CA GLU A 138 -17.33 -13.22 -11.57
C GLU A 138 -15.83 -13.52 -11.69
N SER A 139 -15.30 -14.37 -10.80
CA SER A 139 -13.91 -14.81 -10.85
C SER A 139 -13.62 -15.50 -12.18
N ASP A 140 -14.47 -16.42 -12.62
CA ASP A 140 -14.24 -17.17 -13.85
C ASP A 140 -14.44 -16.30 -15.10
N ALA A 141 -15.44 -15.41 -15.09
CA ALA A 141 -15.62 -14.43 -16.15
C ALA A 141 -14.41 -13.49 -16.27
N LEU A 142 -13.86 -13.02 -15.15
CA LEU A 142 -12.66 -12.19 -15.12
C LEU A 142 -11.44 -12.93 -15.67
N LYS A 143 -11.22 -14.19 -15.27
CA LYS A 143 -10.10 -15.01 -15.79
C LYS A 143 -10.20 -15.19 -17.30
N LEU A 144 -11.38 -15.54 -17.81
CA LEU A 144 -11.63 -15.71 -19.24
C LEU A 144 -11.41 -14.40 -20.01
N PHE A 145 -11.88 -13.28 -19.47
CA PHE A 145 -11.66 -11.97 -20.06
C PHE A 145 -10.17 -11.64 -20.15
N LEU A 146 -9.44 -11.80 -19.04
CA LEU A 146 -8.00 -11.53 -18.98
C LEU A 146 -7.24 -12.37 -20.01
N GLN A 147 -7.52 -13.67 -20.12
CA GLN A 147 -6.86 -14.55 -21.09
C GLN A 147 -7.18 -14.16 -22.54
N LYS A 148 -8.46 -13.88 -22.83
CA LYS A 148 -8.92 -13.50 -24.17
C LYS A 148 -8.25 -12.22 -24.66
N TYR A 149 -8.20 -11.19 -23.82
CA TYR A 149 -7.75 -9.87 -24.25
C TYR A 149 -6.26 -9.62 -24.04
N SER A 150 -5.61 -10.21 -23.04
CA SER A 150 -4.14 -10.15 -22.92
C SER A 150 -3.41 -11.03 -23.93
N LYS A 151 -4.10 -12.00 -24.55
CA LYS A 151 -3.52 -13.06 -25.39
C LYS A 151 -2.48 -13.91 -24.67
N MET A 152 -2.54 -13.97 -23.34
CA MET A 152 -1.67 -14.76 -22.48
C MET A 152 -2.52 -15.71 -21.63
N ASP A 153 -1.99 -16.89 -21.29
CA ASP A 153 -2.60 -17.67 -20.22
C ASP A 153 -2.45 -16.94 -18.87
N LEU A 154 -3.34 -17.25 -17.93
CA LEU A 154 -3.41 -16.53 -16.66
C LEU A 154 -2.13 -16.67 -15.81
N LEU A 155 -1.47 -17.83 -15.83
CA LEU A 155 -0.28 -18.05 -15.02
C LEU A 155 0.91 -17.26 -15.59
N THR A 156 1.07 -17.24 -16.91
CA THR A 156 2.08 -16.41 -17.56
C THR A 156 1.82 -14.92 -17.31
N LEU A 157 0.56 -14.47 -17.35
CA LEU A 157 0.19 -13.09 -17.01
C LEU A 157 0.49 -12.75 -15.54
N ILE A 158 0.19 -13.64 -14.60
CA ILE A 158 0.54 -13.47 -13.18
C ILE A 158 2.07 -13.39 -13.01
N SER A 159 2.81 -14.26 -13.68
CA SER A 159 4.26 -14.33 -13.57
C SER A 159 4.94 -13.07 -14.11
N SER A 160 4.48 -12.54 -15.26
CA SER A 160 5.01 -11.31 -15.86
C SER A 160 4.75 -10.09 -14.97
N GLN A 161 3.62 -10.05 -14.26
CA GLN A 161 3.22 -8.92 -13.41
C GLN A 161 3.52 -9.09 -11.92
N LYS A 162 4.18 -10.18 -11.50
CA LYS A 162 4.30 -10.56 -10.08
C LYS A 162 4.75 -9.41 -9.16
N ILE A 163 5.70 -8.60 -9.59
CA ILE A 163 6.23 -7.47 -8.81
C ILE A 163 5.15 -6.40 -8.59
N HIS A 164 4.34 -6.11 -9.60
CA HIS A 164 3.24 -5.15 -9.51
C HIS A 164 2.09 -5.68 -8.65
N ILE A 165 1.80 -6.97 -8.73
CA ILE A 165 0.82 -7.67 -7.88
C ILE A 165 1.27 -7.62 -6.41
N MET A 166 2.53 -7.98 -6.13
CA MET A 166 3.13 -7.92 -4.79
C MET A 166 3.03 -6.51 -4.21
N ARG A 167 3.39 -5.49 -5.00
CA ARG A 167 3.29 -4.09 -4.60
C ARG A 167 1.85 -3.72 -4.26
N ALA A 168 0.89 -4.01 -5.14
CA ALA A 168 -0.52 -3.68 -4.92
C ALA A 168 -1.07 -4.32 -3.63
N LEU A 169 -0.75 -5.59 -3.41
CA LEU A 169 -1.14 -6.31 -2.21
C LEU A 169 -0.56 -5.70 -0.93
N ILE A 170 0.75 -5.41 -0.91
CA ILE A 170 1.43 -4.80 0.24
C ILE A 170 0.90 -3.38 0.50
N THR A 171 0.76 -2.56 -0.54
CA THR A 171 0.22 -1.19 -0.44
C THR A 171 -1.18 -1.21 0.17
N ARG A 172 -2.05 -2.12 -0.28
CA ARG A 172 -3.42 -2.25 0.25
C ARG A 172 -3.43 -2.66 1.71
N ALA A 173 -2.62 -3.64 2.09
CA ALA A 173 -2.53 -4.09 3.47
C ALA A 173 -1.95 -3.00 4.39
N GLY A 174 -0.94 -2.24 3.92
CA GLY A 174 -0.41 -1.09 4.66
C GLY A 174 -1.38 0.09 4.78
N ALA A 175 -2.35 0.20 3.87
CA ALA A 175 -3.40 1.21 3.90
C ALA A 175 -4.58 0.84 4.81
N ASP A 176 -4.70 -0.42 5.23
CA ASP A 176 -5.70 -0.80 6.23
C ASP A 176 -5.37 -0.12 7.56
N THR A 177 -6.37 0.51 8.18
CA THR A 177 -6.22 1.25 9.43
C THR A 177 -6.55 0.41 10.66
N SER A 178 -6.80 -0.89 10.49
CA SER A 178 -6.95 -1.82 11.60
C SER A 178 -5.70 -1.83 12.48
N ASP A 179 -5.88 -1.93 13.79
CA ASP A 179 -4.75 -2.03 14.74
C ASP A 179 -4.10 -3.43 14.70
N ASP A 180 -4.62 -4.39 13.91
CA ASP A 180 -4.10 -5.76 13.79
C ASP A 180 -3.13 -5.91 12.61
N ILE A 181 -1.92 -5.36 12.76
CA ILE A 181 -0.86 -5.49 11.75
C ILE A 181 -0.40 -6.96 11.62
N VAL A 182 -0.37 -7.71 12.72
CA VAL A 182 0.10 -9.11 12.73
C VAL A 182 -0.87 -10.03 11.99
N GLY A 183 -2.17 -9.92 12.25
CA GLY A 183 -3.19 -10.67 11.51
C GLY A 183 -3.24 -10.29 10.03
N SER A 184 -3.01 -9.01 9.71
CA SER A 184 -2.82 -8.55 8.33
C SER A 184 -1.61 -9.23 7.68
N ALA A 185 -0.46 -9.28 8.36
CA ALA A 185 0.74 -9.93 7.86
C ALA A 185 0.59 -11.46 7.70
N ALA A 186 -0.09 -12.13 8.62
CA ALA A 186 -0.40 -13.56 8.53
C ALA A 186 -1.32 -13.87 7.34
N THR A 187 -2.32 -13.03 7.09
CA THR A 187 -3.16 -13.12 5.89
C THR A 187 -2.31 -12.97 4.63
N MET A 188 -1.40 -11.98 4.63
CA MET A 188 -0.51 -11.72 3.50
C MET A 188 0.41 -12.89 3.18
N MET A 189 0.87 -13.66 4.18
CA MET A 189 1.63 -14.90 3.95
C MET A 189 0.84 -15.91 3.12
N THR A 190 -0.46 -16.08 3.39
CA THR A 190 -1.33 -17.00 2.64
C THR A 190 -1.51 -16.54 1.19
N VAL A 191 -1.76 -15.23 1.00
CA VAL A 191 -1.92 -14.63 -0.34
C VAL A 191 -0.62 -14.73 -1.15
N PHE A 192 0.53 -14.48 -0.52
CA PHE A 192 1.82 -14.59 -1.20
C PHE A 192 2.21 -16.03 -1.50
N LYS A 193 1.76 -17.00 -0.71
CA LYS A 193 1.92 -18.41 -1.06
C LYS A 193 1.13 -18.75 -2.32
N ALA A 194 -0.14 -18.36 -2.39
CA ALA A 194 -0.95 -18.53 -3.60
C ALA A 194 -0.34 -17.82 -4.82
N LEU A 195 0.21 -16.62 -4.64
CA LEU A 195 0.92 -15.91 -5.70
C LEU A 195 2.21 -16.63 -6.13
N ALA A 196 3.00 -17.16 -5.20
CA ALA A 196 4.22 -17.89 -5.50
C ALA A 196 3.95 -19.18 -6.29
N ASP A 197 2.85 -19.86 -5.96
CA ASP A 197 2.39 -21.06 -6.65
C ASP A 197 1.85 -20.71 -8.05
N ALA A 198 1.01 -19.67 -8.16
CA ALA A 198 0.48 -19.21 -9.45
C ALA A 198 1.56 -18.64 -10.38
N ALA A 199 2.60 -18.01 -9.83
CA ALA A 199 3.76 -17.52 -10.58
C ALA A 199 4.77 -18.64 -10.93
N GLN A 200 4.46 -19.90 -10.59
CA GLN A 200 5.31 -21.08 -10.86
C GLN A 200 6.75 -20.90 -10.36
N SER A 201 6.90 -20.29 -9.18
CA SER A 201 8.21 -19.90 -8.67
C SER A 201 9.12 -21.08 -8.29
N GLY A 202 8.55 -22.27 -8.08
CA GLY A 202 9.27 -23.46 -7.61
C GLY A 202 9.72 -23.40 -6.14
N VAL A 203 9.29 -22.38 -5.40
CA VAL A 203 9.73 -22.13 -4.02
C VAL A 203 8.70 -22.63 -3.02
N SER A 204 9.16 -23.35 -1.98
CA SER A 204 8.28 -23.88 -0.93
C SER A 204 7.81 -22.80 0.04
N GLU A 205 8.71 -21.90 0.46
CA GLU A 205 8.45 -20.88 1.47
C GLU A 205 8.27 -19.47 0.89
N VAL A 206 7.32 -18.71 1.45
CA VAL A 206 7.06 -17.31 1.08
C VAL A 206 8.29 -16.42 1.29
N SER A 207 9.07 -16.66 2.34
CA SER A 207 10.27 -15.88 2.64
C SER A 207 11.32 -15.97 1.54
N ASP A 208 11.49 -17.13 0.93
CA ASP A 208 12.42 -17.38 -0.16
C ASP A 208 11.90 -16.75 -1.47
N PHE A 209 10.59 -16.83 -1.72
CA PHE A 209 9.93 -16.13 -2.84
C PHE A 209 10.04 -14.60 -2.73
N PHE A 210 9.91 -14.05 -1.52
CA PHE A 210 9.91 -12.60 -1.29
C PHE A 210 11.31 -11.99 -1.29
N ARG A 211 12.33 -12.75 -0.85
CA ARG A 211 13.72 -12.29 -0.70
C ARG A 211 14.29 -11.51 -1.90
N PRO A 212 14.24 -12.00 -3.16
CA PRO A 212 14.81 -11.27 -4.29
C PRO A 212 14.09 -9.95 -4.60
N HIS A 213 12.93 -9.70 -4.00
CA HIS A 213 12.08 -8.55 -4.29
C HIS A 213 12.05 -7.51 -3.16
N PHE A 214 12.59 -7.83 -1.97
CA PHE A 214 12.51 -6.97 -0.79
C PHE A 214 13.03 -5.54 -1.04
N THR A 215 14.27 -5.40 -1.50
CA THR A 215 14.89 -4.08 -1.75
C THR A 215 14.12 -3.27 -2.79
N ARG A 216 13.65 -3.93 -3.87
CA ARG A 216 12.86 -3.26 -4.91
C ARG A 216 11.52 -2.77 -4.37
N MET A 217 10.84 -3.59 -3.57
CA MET A 217 9.57 -3.21 -2.93
C MET A 217 9.76 -2.03 -1.99
N GLU A 218 10.78 -2.08 -1.14
CA GLU A 218 11.08 -1.01 -0.19
C GLU A 218 11.30 0.32 -0.92
N MET A 219 12.12 0.33 -1.98
CA MET A 219 12.36 1.53 -2.79
C MET A 219 11.11 2.04 -3.50
N GLN A 220 10.24 1.15 -3.99
CA GLN A 220 9.02 1.54 -4.73
C GLN A 220 7.90 2.02 -3.82
N LEU A 221 7.87 1.59 -2.56
CA LEU A 221 6.86 1.98 -1.58
C LEU A 221 7.24 3.24 -0.80
N TYR A 222 8.54 3.54 -0.68
CA TYR A 222 9.00 4.71 0.05
C TYR A 222 8.85 6.00 -0.78
N ASP A 223 7.85 6.81 -0.45
CA ASP A 223 7.71 8.17 -0.98
C ASP A 223 8.41 9.18 -0.08
N LYS A 224 9.64 9.56 -0.43
CA LYS A 224 10.42 10.56 0.30
C LYS A 224 9.70 11.91 0.41
N ASN A 225 8.88 12.27 -0.58
CA ASN A 225 8.11 13.51 -0.62
C ASN A 225 6.64 13.28 -0.20
N GLY A 226 6.38 12.14 0.44
CA GLY A 226 5.10 11.73 1.00
C GLY A 226 4.62 12.69 2.09
N ASP A 227 3.31 12.73 2.30
CA ASP A 227 2.73 13.29 3.52
C ASP A 227 2.78 12.27 4.66
N THR A 228 2.40 12.72 5.87
CA THR A 228 2.34 11.88 7.06
C THR A 228 1.51 10.62 6.86
N LEU A 229 0.41 10.67 6.09
CA LEU A 229 -0.41 9.50 5.81
C LEU A 229 0.36 8.49 4.93
N SER A 230 1.05 8.97 3.89
CA SER A 230 1.88 8.17 3.00
C SER A 230 3.01 7.48 3.77
N HIS A 231 3.69 8.22 4.65
CA HIS A 231 4.75 7.66 5.50
C HIS A 231 4.20 6.65 6.51
N LYS A 232 3.03 6.91 7.11
CA LYS A 232 2.37 5.94 8.01
C LYS A 232 2.03 4.64 7.28
N ARG A 233 1.47 4.72 6.07
CA ARG A 233 1.18 3.56 5.20
C ARG A 233 2.46 2.81 4.82
N TYR A 234 3.55 3.53 4.54
CA TYR A 234 4.85 2.94 4.27
C TYR A 234 5.38 2.15 5.46
N ILE A 235 5.35 2.70 6.68
CA ILE A 235 5.82 1.99 7.89
C ILE A 235 5.00 0.73 8.15
N ARG A 236 3.67 0.78 7.97
CA ARG A 236 2.81 -0.41 8.05
C ARG A 236 3.16 -1.44 6.97
N SER A 237 3.36 -0.99 5.73
CA SER A 237 3.78 -1.84 4.61
C SER A 237 5.13 -2.50 4.88
N LEU A 238 6.11 -1.74 5.37
CA LEU A 238 7.43 -2.22 5.75
C LEU A 238 7.35 -3.28 6.85
N THR A 239 6.45 -3.12 7.81
CA THR A 239 6.22 -4.09 8.88
C THR A 239 5.67 -5.41 8.37
N ILE A 240 4.73 -5.36 7.43
CA ILE A 240 4.22 -6.55 6.73
C ILE A 240 5.37 -7.23 5.96
N MET A 241 6.21 -6.45 5.27
CA MET A 241 7.39 -6.96 4.57
C MET A 241 8.40 -7.61 5.53
N VAL A 242 8.62 -7.04 6.71
CA VAL A 242 9.48 -7.59 7.78
C VAL A 242 8.97 -8.96 8.25
N TRP A 243 7.65 -9.10 8.40
CA TRP A 243 7.05 -10.39 8.72
C TRP A 243 7.28 -11.43 7.62
N MET A 244 7.04 -11.03 6.36
CA MET A 244 7.14 -11.93 5.22
C MET A 244 8.56 -12.36 4.88
N ILE A 245 9.55 -11.47 5.04
CA ILE A 245 10.95 -11.79 4.75
C ILE A 245 11.54 -12.75 5.80
N GLY A 246 10.97 -12.80 7.00
CA GLY A 246 11.21 -13.81 8.03
C GLY A 246 12.68 -14.12 8.24
N LYS A 247 13.08 -15.37 7.93
CA LYS A 247 14.44 -15.89 8.11
C LYS A 247 15.54 -15.09 7.40
N HIS A 248 15.22 -14.30 6.39
CA HIS A 248 16.17 -13.46 5.63
C HIS A 248 16.28 -12.03 6.13
N LEU A 249 15.44 -11.62 7.10
CA LEU A 249 15.45 -10.30 7.71
C LEU A 249 16.83 -9.77 8.12
N PRO A 250 17.77 -10.57 8.68
CA PRO A 250 19.07 -10.06 9.12
C PRO A 250 19.88 -9.33 8.04
N GLN A 251 19.72 -9.71 6.77
CA GLN A 251 20.39 -9.08 5.63
C GLN A 251 19.85 -7.65 5.36
N PHE A 252 18.61 -7.39 5.77
CA PHE A 252 17.89 -6.15 5.52
C PHE A 252 17.67 -5.31 6.80
N ALA A 253 17.90 -5.90 7.98
CA ALA A 253 17.61 -5.30 9.27
C ALA A 253 18.22 -3.91 9.47
N PRO A 254 19.49 -3.60 9.10
CA PRO A 254 20.03 -2.25 9.26
C PRO A 254 19.21 -1.19 8.51
N LYS A 255 18.75 -1.50 7.29
CA LYS A 255 17.96 -0.57 6.49
C LYS A 255 16.55 -0.39 7.06
N VAL A 256 15.90 -1.49 7.45
CA VAL A 256 14.59 -1.44 8.13
C VAL A 256 14.66 -0.59 9.39
N MET A 257 15.66 -0.84 10.23
CA MET A 257 15.89 -0.10 11.48
C MET A 257 16.12 1.39 11.22
N ALA A 258 16.82 1.76 10.14
CA ALA A 258 16.99 3.17 9.77
C ALA A 258 15.66 3.86 9.42
N HIS A 259 14.78 3.21 8.65
CA HIS A 259 13.45 3.76 8.36
C HIS A 259 12.58 3.88 9.61
N LEU A 260 12.60 2.86 10.47
CA LEU A 260 11.84 2.88 11.72
C LEU A 260 12.39 3.93 12.70
N ALA A 261 13.70 4.07 12.82
CA ALA A 261 14.34 5.10 13.65
C ALA A 261 13.99 6.51 13.16
N HIS A 262 14.02 6.74 11.84
CA HIS A 262 13.62 8.02 11.27
C HIS A 262 12.15 8.34 11.57
N ALA A 263 11.26 7.34 11.49
CA ALA A 263 9.84 7.52 11.78
C ALA A 263 9.55 7.80 13.26
N LEU A 264 10.41 7.42 14.21
CA LEU A 264 10.22 7.75 15.63
C LEU A 264 10.37 9.26 15.93
N ASN A 265 11.09 9.99 15.07
CA ASN A 265 11.30 11.43 15.21
C ASN A 265 10.03 12.24 14.88
N ASP A 266 9.10 11.68 14.10
CA ASP A 266 7.81 12.30 13.83
C ASP A 266 6.77 11.79 14.85
N PRO A 267 6.23 12.66 15.73
CA PRO A 267 5.21 12.27 16.69
C PRO A 267 4.03 11.53 16.06
N GLU A 268 3.58 11.94 14.86
CA GLU A 268 2.44 11.35 14.15
C GLU A 268 2.68 9.92 13.66
N LEU A 269 3.94 9.56 13.43
CA LEU A 269 4.34 8.23 12.98
C LEU A 269 4.79 7.34 14.14
N ARG A 270 5.27 7.95 15.24
CA ARG A 270 5.95 7.27 16.35
C ARG A 270 5.19 6.07 16.90
N ARG A 271 3.89 6.20 17.17
CA ARG A 271 3.06 5.06 17.63
C ARG A 271 3.15 3.85 16.69
N THR A 272 3.04 4.10 15.37
CA THR A 272 3.12 3.05 14.35
C THR A 272 4.54 2.49 14.27
N ALA A 273 5.56 3.34 14.37
CA ALA A 273 6.95 2.94 14.35
C ALA A 273 7.32 2.07 15.56
N LEU A 274 6.91 2.42 16.78
CA LEU A 274 7.16 1.63 18.00
C LEU A 274 6.52 0.23 17.91
N GLU A 275 5.30 0.14 17.38
CA GLU A 275 4.66 -1.15 17.12
C GLU A 275 5.43 -1.98 16.09
N SER A 276 5.92 -1.32 15.02
CA SER A 276 6.75 -1.94 13.99
C SER A 276 8.09 -2.45 14.54
N TRP A 277 8.70 -1.70 15.47
CA TRP A 277 9.91 -2.11 16.20
C TRP A 277 9.67 -3.37 17.02
N ARG A 278 8.53 -3.48 17.71
CA ARG A 278 8.17 -4.70 18.45
C ARG A 278 8.08 -5.91 17.52
N ILE A 279 7.42 -5.76 16.38
CA ILE A 279 7.32 -6.82 15.37
C ILE A 279 8.70 -7.19 14.81
N LEU A 280 9.57 -6.21 14.56
CA LEU A 280 10.96 -6.46 14.17
C LEU A 280 11.68 -7.35 15.18
N VAL A 281 11.56 -7.05 16.49
CA VAL A 281 12.15 -7.87 17.57
C VAL A 281 11.60 -9.29 17.54
N GLN A 282 10.28 -9.45 17.39
CA GLN A 282 9.63 -10.75 17.29
C GLN A 282 10.18 -11.58 16.12
N VAL A 283 10.30 -10.99 14.93
CA VAL A 283 10.83 -11.72 13.76
C VAL A 283 12.32 -12.03 13.91
N LEU A 284 13.14 -11.09 14.39
CA LEU A 284 14.57 -11.32 14.64
C LEU A 284 14.80 -12.42 15.70
N SER A 285 13.90 -12.54 16.69
CA SER A 285 14.01 -13.53 17.76
C SER A 285 13.91 -14.98 17.29
N GLN A 286 13.33 -15.23 16.10
CA GLN A 286 13.29 -16.56 15.49
C GLN A 286 14.70 -17.17 15.32
N ARG A 287 15.73 -16.33 15.28
CA ARG A 287 17.14 -16.73 15.23
C ARG A 287 17.95 -15.94 16.25
N PRO A 288 18.29 -16.57 17.39
CA PRO A 288 18.87 -15.88 18.55
C PRO A 288 20.09 -14.99 18.26
N GLN A 289 21.01 -15.50 17.42
CA GLN A 289 22.25 -14.81 17.04
C GLN A 289 21.98 -13.49 16.30
N HIS A 290 20.87 -13.39 15.56
CA HIS A 290 20.52 -12.18 14.83
C HIS A 290 19.98 -11.11 15.77
N LEU A 291 19.12 -11.51 16.73
CA LEU A 291 18.63 -10.61 17.75
C LEU A 291 19.77 -10.05 18.62
N GLN A 292 20.75 -10.89 18.99
CA GLN A 292 21.92 -10.44 19.76
C GLN A 292 22.71 -9.33 19.05
N ARG A 293 22.91 -9.44 17.74
CA ARG A 293 23.64 -8.44 16.92
C ARG A 293 22.89 -7.11 16.81
N ALA A 294 21.56 -7.13 16.77
CA ALA A 294 20.73 -5.93 16.64
C ALA A 294 20.37 -5.29 18.00
N ALA A 295 20.47 -6.04 19.11
CA ALA A 295 19.96 -5.63 20.41
C ALA A 295 20.48 -4.28 20.91
N GLY A 296 21.77 -4.00 20.77
CA GLY A 296 22.34 -2.72 21.21
C GLY A 296 21.71 -1.53 20.47
N GLN A 297 21.54 -1.65 19.15
CA GLN A 297 20.92 -0.62 18.33
C GLN A 297 19.42 -0.47 18.64
N ILE A 298 18.71 -1.57 18.92
CA ILE A 298 17.30 -1.54 19.35
C ILE A 298 17.17 -0.76 20.67
N VAL A 299 18.00 -1.08 21.68
CA VAL A 299 17.98 -0.37 22.97
C VAL A 299 18.24 1.11 22.77
N VAL A 300 19.31 1.47 22.04
CA VAL A 300 19.67 2.87 21.77
C VAL A 300 18.52 3.62 21.08
N ALA A 301 17.81 3.00 20.14
CA ALA A 301 16.67 3.62 19.48
C ALA A 301 15.47 3.83 20.41
N MET A 302 15.27 2.99 21.43
CA MET A 302 14.15 3.10 22.36
C MET A 302 14.41 4.06 23.53
N LEU A 303 15.66 4.24 23.96
CA LEU A 303 16.04 5.04 25.14
C LEU A 303 15.39 6.43 25.21
N PRO A 304 15.36 7.25 24.12
CA PRO A 304 14.76 8.59 24.17
C PRO A 304 13.27 8.58 24.47
N TYR A 305 12.61 7.44 24.27
CA TYR A 305 11.17 7.30 24.36
C TYR A 305 10.70 6.64 25.66
N LEU A 306 11.60 6.13 26.51
CA LEU A 306 11.24 5.46 27.77
C LEU A 306 10.85 6.42 28.89
N ASP A 307 11.37 7.65 28.88
CA ASP A 307 10.99 8.68 29.85
C ASP A 307 9.99 9.65 29.20
N PRO A 308 8.75 9.76 29.72
CA PRO A 308 7.80 10.75 29.23
C PRO A 308 8.31 12.20 29.32
N ASN A 309 9.25 12.48 30.24
CA ASN A 309 9.80 13.82 30.43
C ASN A 309 10.82 14.21 29.36
N THR A 310 11.53 13.25 28.75
CA THR A 310 12.45 13.53 27.63
C THR A 310 11.72 13.86 26.33
N GLN A 311 10.40 13.62 26.27
CA GLN A 311 9.55 13.90 25.11
C GLN A 311 8.74 15.20 25.22
N LYS A 312 8.85 15.93 26.33
CA LYS A 312 8.19 17.23 26.52
C LYS A 312 8.98 18.30 25.76
N ASP A 313 8.62 18.55 24.51
CA ASP A 313 9.06 19.77 23.82
C ASP A 313 8.40 21.01 24.45
N ASP A 314 9.18 22.05 24.74
CA ASP A 314 8.85 23.34 25.40
C ASP A 314 7.77 24.22 24.70
N LYS A 315 6.93 23.66 23.82
CA LYS A 315 5.94 24.43 23.07
C LYS A 315 4.53 24.24 23.60
N HIS A 316 4.01 25.32 24.19
CA HIS A 316 2.65 25.55 24.69
C HIS A 316 1.55 24.93 23.80
N GLY A 317 1.17 23.69 24.12
CA GLY A 317 0.04 23.00 23.53
C GLY A 317 -0.55 22.02 24.54
N SER A 318 -1.64 22.43 25.19
CA SER A 318 -2.50 21.64 26.11
C SER A 318 -1.80 20.46 26.79
N ASP A 319 -1.17 20.74 27.93
CA ASP A 319 -0.30 19.83 28.72
C ASP A 319 -0.89 18.43 28.99
N LYS A 320 -2.20 18.22 28.87
CA LYS A 320 -2.82 16.91 29.09
C LYS A 320 -2.68 15.96 27.90
N VAL A 321 -2.81 16.45 26.66
CA VAL A 321 -2.80 15.58 25.47
C VAL A 321 -1.38 15.16 25.12
N SER A 322 -0.44 16.10 25.21
CA SER A 322 1.00 15.83 25.02
C SER A 322 1.53 14.85 26.07
N ASN A 323 1.17 15.05 27.34
CA ASN A 323 1.58 14.17 28.43
C ASN A 323 0.96 12.77 28.29
N SER A 324 -0.32 12.66 27.89
CA SER A 324 -0.94 11.36 27.63
C SER A 324 -0.26 10.61 26.47
N ARG A 325 0.14 11.32 25.42
CA ARG A 325 0.87 10.74 24.28
C ARG A 325 2.26 10.26 24.68
N ALA A 326 2.99 11.06 25.44
CA ALA A 326 4.33 10.69 25.95
C ALA A 326 4.29 9.45 26.86
N ILE A 327 3.25 9.31 27.69
CA ILE A 327 3.02 8.11 28.50
C ILE A 327 2.72 6.89 27.62
N GLU A 328 1.89 7.03 26.58
CA GLU A 328 1.62 5.94 25.63
C GLU A 328 2.88 5.52 24.88
N ASP A 329 3.67 6.49 24.41
CA ASP A 329 4.94 6.25 23.73
C ASP A 329 5.94 5.52 24.63
N ALA A 330 6.05 5.92 25.91
CA ALA A 330 6.89 5.26 26.90
C ALA A 330 6.45 3.81 27.17
N SER A 331 5.15 3.58 27.32
CA SER A 331 4.59 2.24 27.47
C SER A 331 4.91 1.35 26.26
N ARG A 332 4.79 1.88 25.04
CA ARG A 332 5.10 1.15 23.80
C ARG A 332 6.60 0.89 23.64
N ALA A 333 7.46 1.86 23.97
CA ALA A 333 8.91 1.68 23.95
C ALA A 333 9.35 0.62 24.99
N ALA A 334 8.75 0.65 26.19
CA ALA A 334 8.97 -0.37 27.21
C ALA A 334 8.55 -1.76 26.70
N ALA A 335 7.40 -1.87 26.02
CA ALA A 335 6.96 -3.14 25.43
C ALA A 335 7.93 -3.71 24.37
N VAL A 336 8.66 -2.86 23.63
CA VAL A 336 9.73 -3.30 22.72
C VAL A 336 10.91 -3.89 23.51
N ILE A 337 11.31 -3.23 24.61
CA ILE A 337 12.39 -3.71 25.49
C ILE A 337 11.99 -5.00 26.20
N ASP A 338 10.76 -5.08 26.72
CA ASP A 338 10.25 -6.28 27.37
C ASP A 338 10.24 -7.46 26.40
N GLU A 339 9.77 -7.26 25.16
CA GLU A 339 9.84 -8.29 24.12
C GLU A 339 11.30 -8.71 23.85
N LEU A 340 12.24 -7.75 23.79
CA LEU A 340 13.66 -8.05 23.60
C LEU A 340 14.23 -8.88 24.77
N VAL A 341 13.88 -8.56 26.01
CA VAL A 341 14.35 -9.23 27.23
C VAL A 341 13.75 -10.63 27.33
N LEU A 342 12.43 -10.77 27.17
CA LEU A 342 11.73 -12.05 27.20
C LEU A 342 12.36 -13.02 26.19
N ARG A 343 12.49 -12.57 24.93
CA ARG A 343 13.07 -13.39 23.87
C ARG A 343 14.54 -13.72 24.11
N LYS A 344 15.34 -12.80 24.67
CA LYS A 344 16.72 -13.10 25.07
C LYS A 344 16.80 -14.11 26.21
N SER A 345 15.88 -14.07 27.17
CA SER A 345 15.85 -15.04 28.26
C SER A 345 15.52 -16.45 27.78
N ASP A 346 14.60 -16.58 26.82
CA ASP A 346 14.28 -17.86 26.16
C ASP A 346 15.47 -18.39 25.35
N VAL A 347 16.20 -17.48 24.68
CA VAL A 347 17.44 -17.79 23.97
C VAL A 347 18.53 -18.34 24.90
N MET A 348 18.69 -17.75 26.09
CA MET A 348 19.71 -18.15 27.07
C MET A 348 19.31 -19.41 27.84
N ARG A 349 18.02 -19.78 27.87
CA ARG A 349 17.51 -21.01 28.51
C ARG A 349 17.44 -22.21 27.56
N GLY A 350 17.52 -21.98 26.24
CA GLY A 350 17.55 -23.03 25.20
C GLY A 350 18.95 -23.43 24.73
N MET A 351 19.99 -22.88 25.37
CA MET A 351 21.38 -23.38 25.35
C MET A 351 21.62 -24.18 26.62
#